data_AF-A0A2V9LBQ6-F1
#
_entry.id   AF-A0A2V9LBQ6-F1
#
_cell.length_a   1.000
_cell.length_b   1.000
_cell.length_c   1.000
_cell.angle_alpha   90.00
_cell.angle_beta   90.00
_cell.angle_gamma   90.00
#
_symmetry.space_group_name_H-M   'P 1'
#
loop_
_entity.id
_entity.type
_entity.pdbx_description
1 polymer ?
#
loop_
_entity_poly.entity_id
_entity_poly.type
_entity_poly.pdbx_seq_one_letter_code
_entity_poly.pdbx_strand_id
1 'polypeptide(L)'
;MKKASWILLTVVGVAITLISLVSAVHAYRTRDDYGIGHSRVSKVAGGDAGVATSLRGIRGTSAAYGAAYGVLFLAIVLGPYRRGDVWAWKALLVAGLTQFVLVLLRIPILDTQLGVAPAANQVVLLVVGLLLDVGRLKGPAR
;
A
#
# COMPACT_ATOMS: atom_id res chain seq x y z
N MET A 1 -5.72 -15.94 17.13
CA MET A 1 -7.12 -15.61 16.74
C MET A 1 -7.26 -15.68 15.23
N LYS A 2 -7.38 -16.89 14.66
CA LYS A 2 -7.37 -17.11 13.20
C LYS A 2 -8.40 -16.27 12.44
N LYS A 3 -9.63 -16.17 12.96
CA LYS A 3 -10.70 -15.39 12.35
C LYS A 3 -10.40 -13.89 12.34
N ALA A 4 -9.95 -13.32 13.46
CA ALA A 4 -9.61 -11.90 13.56
C ALA A 4 -8.45 -11.52 12.62
N SER A 5 -7.48 -12.42 12.46
CA SER A 5 -6.31 -12.27 11.60
C SER A 5 -6.67 -11.97 10.14
N TRP A 6 -7.40 -12.87 9.47
CA TRP A 6 -7.70 -12.71 8.05
C TRP A 6 -8.70 -11.58 7.81
N ILE A 7 -9.63 -11.33 8.75
CA ILE A 7 -10.57 -10.20 8.67
C ILE A 7 -9.81 -8.87 8.68
N LEU A 8 -8.89 -8.69 9.63
CA LEU A 8 -8.08 -7.46 9.71
C LEU A 8 -7.27 -7.26 8.42
N LEU A 9 -6.62 -8.32 7.93
CA LEU A 9 -5.87 -8.24 6.68
C LEU A 9 -6.79 -7.95 5.48
N THR A 10 -7.99 -8.50 5.42
CA THR A 10 -8.97 -8.15 4.37
C THR A 10 -9.33 -6.67 4.44
N VAL A 11 -9.58 -6.11 5.62
CA VAL A 11 -9.85 -4.67 5.79
C VAL A 11 -8.66 -3.83 5.29
N VAL A 12 -7.43 -4.22 5.63
CA VAL A 12 -6.21 -3.55 5.13
C VAL A 12 -6.13 -3.61 3.60
N GLY A 13 -6.34 -4.78 3.00
CA GLY A 13 -6.33 -4.95 1.55
C GLY A 13 -7.39 -4.10 0.83
N VAL A 14 -8.61 -4.07 1.36
CA VAL A 14 -9.69 -3.24 0.84
C VAL A 14 -9.33 -1.75 0.94
N ALA A 15 -8.79 -1.31 2.08
CA ALA A 15 -8.37 0.08 2.26
C ALA A 15 -7.27 0.48 1.24
N ILE A 16 -6.26 -0.36 1.04
CA ILE A 16 -5.21 -0.14 0.04
C ILE A 16 -5.81 0.01 -1.37
N THR A 17 -6.70 -0.90 -1.76
CA THR A 17 -7.35 -0.83 -3.08
C THR A 17 -8.18 0.44 -3.23
N LEU A 18 -9.06 0.75 -2.27
CA LEU A 18 -9.94 1.92 -2.34
C LEU A 18 -9.15 3.23 -2.36
N ILE A 19 -8.14 3.38 -1.49
CA ILE A 19 -7.29 4.57 -1.45
C ILE A 19 -6.53 4.73 -2.79
N SER A 20 -6.06 3.62 -3.37
CA SER A 20 -5.39 3.64 -4.68
C SER A 20 -6.34 4.06 -5.80
N LEU A 21 -7.57 3.56 -5.82
CA LEU A 21 -8.59 3.97 -6.79
C LEU A 21 -8.96 5.45 -6.64
N VAL A 22 -9.13 5.93 -5.40
CA VAL A 22 -9.32 7.35 -5.11
C VAL A 22 -8.13 8.16 -5.63
N SER A 23 -6.90 7.69 -5.46
CA SER A 23 -5.70 8.34 -6.00
C SER A 23 -5.70 8.41 -7.53
N ALA A 24 -6.19 7.36 -8.21
CA ALA A 24 -6.36 7.35 -9.67
C ALA A 24 -7.41 8.38 -10.13
N VAL A 25 -8.52 8.54 -9.39
CA VAL A 25 -9.51 9.60 -9.67
C VAL A 25 -8.87 10.98 -9.62
N HIS A 26 -8.05 11.27 -8.60
CA HIS A 26 -7.34 12.55 -8.51
C HIS A 26 -6.35 12.75 -9.68
N ALA A 27 -5.68 11.68 -10.12
CA ALA A 27 -4.78 11.74 -11.26
C ALA A 27 -5.50 12.10 -12.57
N TYR A 28 -6.59 11.39 -12.89
CA TYR A 28 -7.30 11.51 -14.17
C TYR A 28 -8.31 12.65 -14.23
N ARG A 29 -8.75 13.19 -13.10
CA ARG A 29 -9.58 14.40 -13.07
C ARG A 29 -8.72 15.63 -13.30
N THR A 30 -8.57 16.06 -14.56
CA THR A 30 -7.67 17.16 -14.98
C THR A 30 -7.91 18.51 -14.30
N ARG A 31 -9.09 18.74 -13.74
CA ARG A 31 -9.43 19.95 -12.96
C ARG A 31 -9.08 19.86 -11.47
N ASP A 32 -8.65 18.70 -10.99
CA ASP A 32 -8.40 18.47 -9.57
C ASP A 32 -7.01 18.97 -9.15
N ASP A 33 -6.96 19.96 -8.25
CA ASP A 33 -5.72 20.52 -7.73
C ASP A 33 -5.32 19.84 -6.41
N TYR A 34 -4.96 18.56 -6.54
CA TYR A 34 -4.62 17.71 -5.40
C TYR A 34 -3.30 18.13 -4.73
N GLY A 35 -3.17 17.78 -3.45
CA GLY A 35 -1.97 18.05 -2.67
C GLY A 35 -0.78 17.16 -3.06
N ILE A 36 0.40 17.76 -3.14
CA ILE A 36 1.72 17.11 -3.22
C ILE A 36 2.53 17.64 -2.04
N GLY A 37 2.59 16.87 -0.96
CA GLY A 37 3.20 17.35 0.29
C GLY A 37 2.54 18.61 0.81
N HIS A 38 3.33 19.68 0.99
CA HIS A 38 2.85 21.00 1.43
C HIS A 38 2.47 21.94 0.27
N SER A 39 2.46 21.46 -0.98
CA SER A 39 2.08 22.23 -2.17
C SER A 39 0.89 21.60 -2.91
N ARG A 40 0.40 22.28 -3.95
CA ARG A 40 -0.63 21.76 -4.86
C ARG A 40 -0.04 21.58 -6.26
N VAL A 41 -0.64 20.72 -7.08
CA VAL A 41 -0.19 20.47 -8.46
C VAL A 41 -0.04 21.77 -9.25
N SER A 42 -1.01 22.67 -9.14
CA SER A 42 -1.00 23.98 -9.82
C SER A 42 0.24 24.80 -9.47
N LYS A 43 0.59 24.85 -8.18
CA LYS A 43 1.75 25.58 -7.67
C LYS A 43 3.07 24.94 -8.09
N VAL A 44 3.16 23.61 -8.08
CA VAL A 44 4.36 22.89 -8.51
C VAL A 44 4.57 23.02 -10.02
N ALA A 45 3.48 23.00 -10.79
CA ALA A 45 3.54 23.13 -12.24
C ALA A 45 3.85 24.56 -12.71
N GLY A 46 3.59 25.59 -11.90
CA GLY A 46 3.93 26.97 -12.25
C GLY A 46 3.28 27.48 -13.54
N GLY A 47 2.12 26.93 -13.93
CA GLY A 47 1.45 27.23 -15.19
C GLY A 47 1.86 26.34 -16.37
N ASP A 48 2.88 25.49 -16.22
CA ASP A 48 3.30 24.55 -17.25
C ASP A 48 2.37 23.33 -17.31
N ALA A 49 1.59 23.24 -18.39
CA ALA A 49 0.65 22.15 -18.63
C ALA A 49 1.33 20.78 -18.80
N GLY A 50 2.56 20.74 -19.33
CA GLY A 50 3.37 19.53 -19.49
C GLY A 50 3.84 18.98 -18.14
N VAL A 51 4.27 19.85 -17.24
CA VAL A 51 4.64 19.47 -15.86
C VAL A 51 3.42 18.96 -15.10
N ALA A 52 2.28 19.66 -15.19
CA ALA A 52 1.04 19.21 -14.55
C ALA A 52 0.58 17.83 -15.06
N THR A 53 0.68 17.59 -16.38
CA THR A 53 0.33 16.30 -16.99
C THR A 53 1.28 15.19 -16.54
N SER A 54 2.57 15.47 -16.46
CA SER A 54 3.59 14.52 -16.00
C SER A 54 3.37 14.12 -14.53
N LEU A 55 3.08 15.09 -13.65
CA LEU A 55 2.77 14.83 -12.24
C LEU A 55 1.52 13.96 -12.07
N ARG A 56 0.49 14.19 -12.90
CA ARG A 56 -0.71 13.35 -12.94
C ARG A 56 -0.40 11.94 -13.43
N GLY A 57 0.43 11.82 -14.46
CA GLY A 57 0.92 10.52 -14.96
C GLY A 57 1.61 9.71 -13.87
N ILE A 58 2.55 10.32 -13.14
CA ILE A 58 3.25 9.67 -12.01
C ILE A 58 2.27 9.19 -10.93
N ARG A 59 1.30 10.04 -10.56
CA ARG A 59 0.25 9.68 -9.60
C ARG A 59 -0.61 8.54 -10.12
N GLY A 60 -1.02 8.58 -11.38
CA GLY A 60 -1.81 7.54 -12.04
C GLY A 60 -1.10 6.20 -12.06
N THR A 61 0.17 6.17 -12.46
CA THR A 61 1.00 4.96 -12.44
C THR A 61 1.15 4.41 -11.02
N SER A 62 1.43 5.28 -10.04
CA SER A 62 1.52 4.87 -8.63
C SER A 62 0.20 4.29 -8.10
N ALA A 63 -0.92 4.91 -8.46
CA ALA A 63 -2.26 4.46 -8.10
C ALA A 63 -2.61 3.11 -8.76
N ALA A 64 -2.22 2.89 -10.02
CA ALA A 64 -2.42 1.63 -10.71
C ALA A 64 -1.66 0.48 -10.05
N TYR A 65 -0.38 0.68 -9.73
CA TYR A 65 0.40 -0.32 -8.99
C TYR A 65 -0.16 -0.57 -7.58
N GLY A 66 -0.59 0.48 -6.88
CA GLY A 66 -1.23 0.35 -5.57
C GLY A 66 -2.53 -0.45 -5.62
N ALA A 67 -3.38 -0.21 -6.62
CA ALA A 67 -4.63 -0.93 -6.80
C ALA A 67 -4.38 -2.41 -7.15
N ALA A 68 -3.46 -2.68 -8.08
CA ALA A 68 -3.05 -4.04 -8.46
C ALA A 68 -2.47 -4.80 -7.27
N TYR A 69 -1.61 -4.16 -6.48
CA TYR A 69 -1.07 -4.72 -5.24
C TYR A 69 -2.18 -5.03 -4.24
N GLY A 70 -3.12 -4.11 -4.00
CA GLY A 70 -4.25 -4.34 -3.10
C GLY A 70 -5.13 -5.52 -3.53
N VAL A 71 -5.41 -5.66 -4.83
CA VAL A 71 -6.15 -6.80 -5.38
C VAL A 71 -5.40 -8.12 -5.18
N LEU A 72 -4.10 -8.15 -5.49
CA LEU A 72 -3.27 -9.34 -5.28
C LEU A 72 -3.18 -9.71 -3.79
N PHE A 73 -3.01 -8.70 -2.93
CA PHE A 73 -3.00 -8.85 -1.48
C PHE A 73 -4.31 -9.51 -1.01
N LEU A 74 -5.46 -9.00 -1.47
CA LEU A 74 -6.77 -9.58 -1.15
C LEU A 74 -6.92 -11.02 -1.65
N ALA A 75 -6.46 -11.32 -2.87
CA ALA A 75 -6.48 -12.67 -3.42
C ALA A 75 -5.68 -13.64 -2.54
N ILE A 76 -4.49 -13.23 -2.07
CA ILE A 76 -3.65 -14.02 -1.16
C ILE A 76 -4.33 -14.18 0.20
N VAL A 77 -4.90 -13.10 0.76
CA VAL A 77 -5.56 -13.12 2.07
C VAL A 77 -6.80 -14.02 2.05
N LEU A 78 -7.68 -13.85 1.08
CA LEU A 78 -8.97 -14.54 1.00
C LEU A 78 -8.83 -15.99 0.50
N GLY A 79 -7.77 -16.31 -0.24
CA GLY A 79 -7.45 -17.65 -0.70
C GLY A 79 -6.45 -18.36 0.22
N PRO A 80 -5.16 -18.45 -0.17
CA PRO A 80 -4.17 -19.30 0.49
C PRO A 80 -3.95 -18.96 1.98
N TYR A 81 -3.94 -17.68 2.34
CA TYR A 81 -3.77 -17.28 3.74
C TYR A 81 -4.93 -17.80 4.60
N ARG A 82 -6.18 -17.59 4.17
CA ARG A 82 -7.38 -18.07 4.87
C ARG A 82 -7.41 -19.60 5.01
N ARG A 83 -6.84 -20.34 4.04
CA ARG A 83 -6.70 -21.81 4.10
C ARG A 83 -5.66 -22.31 5.10
N GLY A 84 -4.78 -21.45 5.60
CA GLY A 84 -3.72 -21.85 6.52
C GLY A 84 -2.33 -21.92 5.89
N ASP A 85 -2.17 -21.56 4.62
CA ASP A 85 -0.92 -21.75 3.89
C ASP A 85 0.21 -20.88 4.48
N VAL A 86 1.28 -21.49 4.97
CA VAL A 86 2.41 -20.78 5.62
C VAL A 86 3.14 -19.87 4.64
N TRP A 87 3.24 -20.25 3.36
CA TRP A 87 3.89 -19.43 2.34
C TRP A 87 3.18 -18.09 2.17
N ALA A 88 1.84 -18.05 2.26
CA ALA A 88 1.06 -16.83 2.10
C ALA A 88 1.34 -15.84 3.23
N TRP A 89 1.50 -16.35 4.47
CA TRP A 89 1.92 -15.52 5.61
C TRP A 89 3.30 -14.89 5.36
N LYS A 90 4.27 -15.69 4.89
CA LYS A 90 5.63 -15.21 4.59
C LYS A 90 5.63 -14.21 3.42
N ALA A 91 4.87 -14.49 2.37
CA ALA A 91 4.77 -13.63 1.20
C ALA A 91 4.19 -12.26 1.54
N LEU A 92 3.12 -12.22 2.34
CA LEU A 92 2.53 -10.97 2.82
C LEU A 92 3.53 -10.17 3.67
N LEU A 93 4.22 -10.83 4.61
CA LEU A 93 5.24 -10.19 5.44
C LEU A 93 6.37 -9.59 4.60
N VAL A 94 6.98 -10.41 3.73
CA VAL A 94 8.11 -9.99 2.90
C VAL A 94 7.71 -8.84 1.99
N ALA A 95 6.56 -8.94 1.30
CA ALA A 95 6.10 -7.88 0.41
C ALA A 95 5.87 -6.56 1.17
N GLY A 96 5.24 -6.61 2.34
CA GLY A 96 5.01 -5.42 3.16
C GLY A 96 6.29 -4.80 3.69
N LEU A 97 7.23 -5.61 4.19
CA LEU A 97 8.53 -5.12 4.67
C LEU A 97 9.37 -4.54 3.53
N THR A 98 9.40 -5.19 2.36
CA THR A 98 10.08 -4.66 1.17
C THR A 98 9.50 -3.30 0.79
N GLN A 99 8.17 -3.18 0.71
CA GLN A 99 7.52 -1.90 0.41
C GLN A 99 7.86 -0.82 1.45
N PHE A 100 7.87 -1.16 2.74
CA PHE A 100 8.21 -0.23 3.81
C PHE A 100 9.67 0.23 3.75
N VAL A 101 10.61 -0.69 3.55
CA VAL A 101 12.05 -0.36 3.39
C VAL A 101 12.26 0.58 2.19
N LEU A 102 11.64 0.28 1.05
CA LEU A 102 11.73 1.15 -0.15
C LEU A 102 11.18 2.56 0.10
N VAL A 103 10.14 2.69 0.94
CA VAL A 103 9.62 4.02 1.33
C VAL A 103 10.55 4.72 2.31
N LEU A 104 11.14 4.02 3.28
CA LEU A 104 12.09 4.61 4.23
C LEU A 104 13.34 5.16 3.54
N LEU A 105 13.80 4.52 2.46
CA LEU A 105 14.92 5.00 1.65
C LEU A 105 14.72 6.41 1.08
N ARG A 106 13.48 6.91 1.01
CA ARG A 106 13.20 8.30 0.60
C ARG A 106 13.80 9.33 1.54
N ILE A 107 13.96 8.99 2.83
CA ILE A 107 14.53 9.90 3.82
C ILE A 107 16.01 10.15 3.52
N PRO A 108 16.90 9.14 3.49
CA PRO A 108 18.33 9.39 3.23
C PRO A 108 18.66 9.70 1.76
N ILE A 109 17.87 9.23 0.79
CA ILE A 109 18.20 9.36 -0.64
C ILE A 109 17.59 10.62 -1.26
N LEU A 110 16.35 10.95 -0.90
CA LEU A 110 15.58 12.04 -1.52
C LEU A 110 15.29 13.20 -0.57
N ASP A 111 15.78 13.12 0.68
CA ASP A 111 15.55 14.08 1.75
C ASP A 111 14.06 14.44 1.93
N THR A 112 13.20 13.41 1.91
CA THR A 112 11.75 13.61 2.03
C THR A 112 11.06 12.56 2.90
N GLN A 113 10.08 13.02 3.67
CA GLN A 113 9.21 12.16 4.49
C GLN A 113 7.87 11.85 3.80
N LEU A 114 7.68 12.28 2.55
CA LEU A 114 6.43 12.07 1.83
C LEU A 114 6.12 10.57 1.64
N GLY A 115 4.96 10.16 2.17
CA GLY A 115 4.47 8.79 2.09
C GLY A 115 5.00 7.85 3.17
N VAL A 116 5.89 8.30 4.06
CA VAL A 116 6.44 7.47 5.16
C VAL A 116 5.35 7.05 6.14
N ALA A 117 4.53 7.98 6.61
CA ALA A 117 3.46 7.67 7.57
C ALA A 117 2.42 6.66 7.03
N PRO A 118 1.88 6.80 5.80
CA PRO A 118 1.03 5.77 5.21
C PRO A 118 1.69 4.39 5.15
N ALA A 119 2.97 4.31 4.74
CA ALA A 119 3.69 3.05 4.67
C ALA A 119 3.91 2.41 6.06
N ALA A 120 4.24 3.23 7.07
CA ALA A 120 4.39 2.77 8.45
C ALA A 120 3.06 2.22 8.99
N ASN A 121 1.97 2.96 8.83
CA ASN A 121 0.64 2.52 9.26
C ASN A 121 0.22 1.21 8.59
N GLN A 122 0.47 1.09 7.27
CA GLN A 122 0.20 -0.14 6.53
C GLN A 122 1.00 -1.33 7.07
N VAL A 123 2.31 -1.17 7.30
CA VAL A 123 3.15 -2.26 7.80
C VAL A 123 2.78 -2.65 9.24
N VAL A 124 2.45 -1.68 10.09
CA VAL A 124 2.03 -1.97 11.47
C VAL A 124 0.75 -2.81 11.47
N LEU A 125 -0.27 -2.40 10.70
CA LEU A 125 -1.52 -3.14 10.59
C LEU A 125 -1.32 -4.53 9.98
N LEU A 126 -0.46 -4.64 8.97
CA LEU A 126 -0.06 -5.92 8.39
C LEU A 126 0.59 -6.83 9.44
N VAL A 127 1.61 -6.34 10.15
CA VAL A 127 2.35 -7.12 11.16
C VAL A 127 1.42 -7.56 12.28
N VAL A 128 0.58 -6.66 12.81
CA VAL A 128 -0.44 -7.01 13.81
C VAL A 128 -1.37 -8.09 13.26
N GLY A 129 -1.89 -7.92 12.05
CA GLY A 129 -2.72 -8.92 11.38
C GLY A 129 -2.03 -10.27 11.24
N LEU A 130 -0.76 -10.30 10.89
CA LEU A 130 0.02 -11.54 10.76
C LEU A 130 0.33 -12.19 12.11
N LEU A 131 0.63 -11.41 13.15
CA LEU A 131 0.95 -11.90 14.49
C LEU A 131 -0.25 -12.59 15.15
N LEU A 132 -1.49 -12.15 14.85
CA LEU A 132 -2.71 -12.78 15.35
C LEU A 132 -2.87 -14.26 14.93
N ASP A 133 -2.17 -14.68 13.88
CA ASP A 133 -2.10 -16.08 13.42
C ASP A 133 -0.65 -16.59 13.30
N VAL A 134 0.28 -16.08 14.11
CA VAL A 134 1.68 -16.56 14.14
C VAL A 134 1.79 -18.04 14.48
N GLY A 135 0.80 -18.59 15.20
CA GLY A 135 0.71 -20.01 15.55
C GLY A 135 0.75 -20.94 14.33
N ARG A 136 0.37 -20.47 13.13
CA ARG A 136 0.48 -21.27 11.90
C ARG A 136 1.92 -21.67 11.56
N LEU A 137 2.91 -20.94 12.07
CA LEU A 137 4.33 -21.18 11.78
C LEU A 137 4.88 -22.40 12.53
N LYS A 138 4.18 -22.90 13.55
CA LYS A 138 4.68 -23.96 14.43
C LYS A 138 4.67 -25.37 13.80
N GLY A 139 4.15 -25.55 12.58
CA GLY A 139 4.01 -26.86 11.95
C GLY A 139 3.04 -27.79 12.70
N PRO A 140 2.63 -28.92 12.11
CA PRO A 140 1.94 -29.95 12.88
C PRO A 140 2.87 -30.48 13.97
N ALA A 141 2.37 -30.64 15.19
CA ALA A 141 3.07 -31.39 16.22
C ALA A 141 3.37 -32.79 15.64
N ARG A 142 4.66 -33.08 15.44
CA ARG A 142 5.11 -34.42 15.07
C ARG A 142 5.01 -35.34 16.26
#